data_AF-A9GYA6-F1
#
_entry.id   AF-A9GYA6-F1
#
_cell.length_a   1.000
_cell.length_b   1.000
_cell.length_c   1.000
_cell.angle_alpha   90.00
_cell.angle_beta   90.00
_cell.angle_gamma   90.00
#
_symmetry.space_group_name_H-M   'P 1'
#
loop_
_entity.id
_entity.type
_entity.pdbx_description
1 polymer ?
#
loop_
_entity_poly.entity_id
_entity_poly.type
_entity_poly.pdbx_seq_one_letter_code
_entity_poly.pdbx_strand_id
1 'polypeptide(L)'
;MSKERDTETQGPLFKVVDRRQALLGLGVIAVTVSCGDGGESGDPSGAGTGGGSASSGGNGTTGPGSGSGSGGGGADPSATTAGSGGAGPGSTSSTAGSGGSGEGGSEPGTGGSGGSGGGDGLEAPPFDNVPMCRAINKTDGAGQGPFFIHELEKNDDISLIRQDIRGRYNESAPEGVEMHLHLRVVDLSAPDCDGKGVGLPDVDVYIWHTDGQGFYSGFGTRGTANEQKPDSPYAGRPGQNDLTNTDRFCRGVQTTDANGVVSFRSIFPGWYNGRDVHIHFVCFKKGSMSKGRTTYQGGDHIFTTQFYFDPAFTDSIHTKYEPYKARTTGSLANYYQGAIKADEAGNSGLRAKAVMDGDIVIAQMQIAVNPG
;
A
#
# COMPACT_ATOMS: atom_id res chain seq x y z
N MET A 1 10.02 -43.98 51.45
CA MET A 1 10.18 -42.56 51.81
C MET A 1 10.82 -41.88 50.61
N SER A 2 10.25 -40.96 49.88
CA SER A 2 8.90 -40.40 49.80
C SER A 2 8.74 -39.86 48.38
N LYS A 3 7.53 -39.97 47.84
CA LYS A 3 7.06 -39.17 46.71
C LYS A 3 7.05 -37.71 47.13
N GLU A 4 7.48 -36.81 46.26
CA GLU A 4 6.91 -35.47 46.20
C GLU A 4 6.66 -35.11 44.73
N ARG A 5 5.38 -34.84 44.47
CA ARG A 5 4.83 -34.35 43.21
C ARG A 5 4.81 -32.83 43.36
N ASP A 6 5.58 -32.12 42.55
CA ASP A 6 5.33 -30.70 42.32
C ASP A 6 4.41 -30.57 41.11
N THR A 7 3.12 -30.39 41.43
CA THR A 7 2.11 -29.90 40.50
C THR A 7 2.31 -28.40 40.31
N GLU A 8 3.07 -28.02 39.27
CA GLU A 8 3.02 -26.65 38.76
C GLU A 8 1.67 -26.46 38.07
N THR A 9 0.80 -25.70 38.72
CA THR A 9 -0.51 -25.33 38.22
C THR A 9 -0.27 -24.33 37.09
N GLN A 10 -0.38 -24.76 35.84
CA GLN A 10 -0.48 -23.84 34.71
C GLN A 10 -1.74 -23.00 34.92
N GLY A 11 -1.55 -21.75 35.37
CA GLY A 11 -2.57 -20.72 35.29
C GLY A 11 -3.02 -20.58 33.83
N PRO A 12 -4.28 -20.17 33.59
CA PRO A 12 -4.80 -20.11 32.23
C PRO A 12 -3.87 -19.23 31.40
N LEU A 13 -3.42 -19.76 30.26
CA LEU A 13 -2.81 -18.96 29.21
C LEU A 13 -3.74 -17.78 28.96
N PHE A 14 -3.35 -16.60 29.42
CA PHE A 14 -3.91 -15.37 28.92
C PHE A 14 -3.59 -15.38 27.43
N LYS A 15 -4.58 -15.80 26.63
CA LYS A 15 -4.59 -15.62 25.20
C LYS A 15 -4.37 -14.12 25.03
N VAL A 16 -3.20 -13.72 24.56
CA VAL A 16 -2.95 -12.33 24.17
C VAL A 16 -3.92 -12.11 23.03
N VAL A 17 -5.09 -11.54 23.36
CA VAL A 17 -6.06 -11.11 22.38
C VAL A 17 -5.40 -9.89 21.74
N ASP A 18 -4.85 -10.12 20.55
CA ASP A 18 -4.39 -9.07 19.66
C ASP A 18 -5.45 -7.96 19.65
N ARG A 19 -5.05 -6.72 19.96
CA ARG A 19 -5.97 -5.57 19.98
C ARG A 19 -6.72 -5.44 18.65
N ARG A 20 -6.14 -5.91 17.53
CA ARG A 20 -6.84 -6.00 16.26
C ARG A 20 -7.98 -7.02 16.29
N GLN A 21 -7.79 -8.22 16.85
CA GLN A 21 -8.89 -9.19 17.02
C GLN A 21 -9.98 -8.65 17.95
N ALA A 22 -9.62 -7.86 18.97
CA ALA A 22 -10.59 -7.15 19.80
C ALA A 22 -11.35 -6.05 19.04
N LEU A 23 -10.67 -5.26 18.20
CA LEU A 23 -11.26 -4.22 17.36
C LEU A 23 -12.15 -4.81 16.26
N LEU A 24 -11.75 -5.92 15.64
CA LEU A 24 -12.53 -6.67 14.65
C LEU A 24 -13.79 -7.28 15.29
N GLY A 25 -13.72 -7.72 16.54
CA GLY A 25 -14.87 -8.26 17.28
C GLY A 25 -15.91 -7.22 17.73
N LEU A 26 -15.52 -5.96 17.88
CA LEU A 26 -16.41 -4.86 18.30
C LEU A 26 -17.24 -4.27 17.14
N GLY A 27 -16.88 -4.55 15.88
CA GLY A 27 -17.57 -4.03 14.69
C GLY A 27 -18.87 -4.74 14.31
N VAL A 28 -19.27 -5.80 15.02
CA VAL A 28 -20.51 -6.56 14.74
C VAL A 28 -21.67 -5.99 15.56
N ILE A 29 -22.16 -4.81 15.19
CA ILE A 29 -23.55 -4.40 15.50
C ILE A 29 -24.27 -4.29 14.16
N ALA A 30 -24.81 -5.43 13.71
CA ALA A 30 -25.68 -5.47 12.55
C ALA A 30 -27.00 -4.77 12.91
N VAL A 31 -27.31 -3.67 12.21
CA VAL A 31 -28.67 -3.13 12.16
C VAL A 31 -29.46 -4.07 11.25
N THR A 32 -30.25 -4.96 11.86
CA THR A 32 -31.23 -5.77 11.14
C THR A 32 -32.38 -4.87 10.67
N VAL A 33 -32.40 -4.52 9.38
CA VAL A 33 -33.61 -3.99 8.75
C VAL A 33 -34.53 -5.18 8.46
N SER A 34 -35.53 -5.36 9.30
CA SER A 34 -36.66 -6.25 9.03
C SER A 34 -37.56 -5.58 8.00
N CYS A 35 -37.56 -6.08 6.76
CA CYS A 35 -38.66 -5.84 5.85
C CYS A 35 -39.71 -6.92 6.07
N GLY A 36 -40.94 -6.46 6.29
CA GLY A 36 -42.09 -7.26 6.69
C GLY A 36 -42.51 -8.29 5.65
N ASP A 37 -43.06 -9.36 6.23
CA ASP A 37 -43.63 -10.55 5.64
C ASP A 37 -44.89 -10.23 4.83
N GLY A 38 -45.04 -10.90 3.69
CA GLY A 38 -46.22 -10.87 2.84
C GLY A 38 -46.25 -12.14 1.98
N GLY A 39 -47.02 -13.14 2.44
CA GLY A 39 -47.32 -14.39 1.71
C GLY A 39 -48.01 -14.13 0.35
N GLU A 40 -48.15 -15.10 -0.56
CA GLU A 40 -48.51 -16.51 -0.35
C GLU A 40 -48.24 -17.36 -1.62
N SER A 41 -47.82 -18.62 -1.38
CA SER A 41 -48.15 -19.89 -2.04
C SER A 41 -48.01 -20.13 -3.57
N GLY A 42 -47.34 -21.23 -3.92
CA GLY A 42 -47.77 -22.13 -5.00
C GLY A 42 -46.67 -22.80 -5.83
N ASP A 43 -46.25 -24.00 -5.43
CA ASP A 43 -45.57 -25.04 -6.24
C ASP A 43 -46.55 -26.24 -6.34
N PRO A 44 -46.36 -27.37 -7.09
CA PRO A 44 -45.16 -27.84 -7.82
C PRO A 44 -45.42 -28.62 -9.15
N SER A 45 -44.34 -29.13 -9.78
CA SER A 45 -44.19 -30.35 -10.64
C SER A 45 -43.38 -30.06 -11.93
N GLY A 46 -42.49 -30.92 -12.46
CA GLY A 46 -42.02 -32.25 -12.12
C GLY A 46 -40.94 -32.75 -13.11
N ALA A 47 -40.14 -33.71 -12.64
CA ALA A 47 -39.35 -34.78 -13.27
C ALA A 47 -38.94 -34.77 -14.77
N GLY A 48 -37.68 -35.19 -15.04
CA GLY A 48 -37.24 -35.77 -16.31
C GLY A 48 -35.76 -36.19 -16.35
N THR A 49 -35.52 -37.50 -16.46
CA THR A 49 -34.27 -38.28 -16.30
C THR A 49 -33.53 -38.64 -17.61
N GLY A 50 -32.25 -39.04 -17.48
CA GLY A 50 -31.56 -40.06 -18.33
C GLY A 50 -30.42 -39.49 -19.21
N GLY A 51 -29.14 -39.79 -18.97
CA GLY A 51 -28.42 -41.05 -19.30
C GLY A 51 -27.41 -40.72 -20.43
N GLY A 52 -26.18 -41.22 -20.58
CA GLY A 52 -25.34 -42.24 -19.97
C GLY A 52 -24.19 -42.53 -20.97
N SER A 53 -23.16 -43.21 -20.48
CA SER A 53 -22.11 -43.96 -21.21
C SER A 53 -20.74 -43.35 -21.50
N ALA A 54 -19.77 -44.20 -21.16
CA ALA A 54 -18.33 -44.11 -21.19
C ALA A 54 -17.72 -44.54 -22.54
N SER A 55 -16.43 -44.24 -22.74
CA SER A 55 -15.50 -45.21 -23.33
C SER A 55 -14.03 -44.84 -23.09
N SER A 56 -13.25 -45.90 -22.90
CA SER A 56 -11.81 -46.06 -22.65
C SER A 56 -10.90 -46.01 -23.88
N GLY A 57 -9.58 -45.89 -23.63
CA GLY A 57 -8.47 -46.31 -24.51
C GLY A 57 -7.44 -45.17 -24.70
N GLY A 58 -6.12 -45.32 -24.62
CA GLY A 58 -5.23 -46.48 -24.52
C GLY A 58 -3.97 -46.23 -25.36
N ASN A 59 -2.82 -46.11 -24.69
CA ASN A 59 -1.48 -46.59 -25.08
C ASN A 59 -0.54 -45.84 -26.07
N GLY A 60 0.69 -45.57 -25.58
CA GLY A 60 2.01 -45.69 -26.26
C GLY A 60 2.39 -44.66 -27.33
N THR A 61 3.64 -44.31 -27.64
CA THR A 61 5.01 -44.61 -27.18
C THR A 61 5.96 -43.66 -27.96
N THR A 62 7.24 -43.61 -27.53
CA THR A 62 8.49 -43.24 -28.26
C THR A 62 8.82 -41.76 -28.55
N GLY A 63 9.96 -41.31 -27.97
CA GLY A 63 10.86 -40.28 -28.54
C GLY A 63 11.71 -40.82 -29.71
N PRO A 64 12.92 -40.31 -30.06
CA PRO A 64 13.75 -39.34 -29.31
C PRO A 64 14.44 -38.24 -30.17
N GLY A 65 15.18 -37.35 -29.49
CA GLY A 65 16.60 -37.13 -29.82
C GLY A 65 17.00 -35.93 -30.68
N SER A 66 17.65 -34.94 -30.04
CA SER A 66 18.90 -34.24 -30.44
C SER A 66 19.03 -33.01 -29.52
N GLY A 67 20.14 -32.68 -28.86
CA GLY A 67 21.53 -33.09 -28.99
C GLY A 67 22.41 -31.84 -29.15
N SER A 68 23.46 -31.73 -28.34
CA SER A 68 24.54 -30.71 -28.26
C SER A 68 24.32 -29.66 -27.15
N GLY A 69 25.08 -29.57 -26.05
CA GLY A 69 26.50 -29.92 -25.81
C GLY A 69 27.37 -28.71 -26.17
N SER A 70 27.84 -27.90 -25.22
CA SER A 70 29.19 -27.88 -24.60
C SER A 70 29.27 -26.56 -23.80
N GLY A 71 29.96 -26.33 -22.68
CA GLY A 71 31.01 -27.05 -21.97
C GLY A 71 32.15 -26.07 -21.58
N GLY A 72 32.37 -25.86 -20.28
CA GLY A 72 33.60 -25.30 -19.65
C GLY A 72 33.81 -23.78 -19.75
N GLY A 73 34.34 -23.03 -18.78
CA GLY A 73 34.98 -23.35 -17.51
C GLY A 73 36.17 -22.40 -17.28
N GLY A 74 36.24 -21.74 -16.11
CA GLY A 74 37.51 -21.40 -15.45
C GLY A 74 38.10 -19.98 -15.56
N ALA A 75 38.41 -19.46 -14.36
CA ALA A 75 39.61 -18.70 -13.97
C ALA A 75 39.62 -17.14 -14.01
N ASP A 76 39.77 -16.60 -12.80
CA ASP A 76 40.41 -15.32 -12.40
C ASP A 76 41.93 -15.37 -12.70
N PRO A 77 42.67 -14.26 -12.90
CA PRO A 77 43.25 -13.53 -11.75
C PRO A 77 43.48 -11.99 -11.90
N SER A 78 43.49 -11.33 -10.74
CA SER A 78 44.19 -10.12 -10.23
C SER A 78 45.14 -9.25 -11.11
N ALA A 79 45.07 -7.92 -10.89
CA ALA A 79 46.19 -6.96 -10.63
C ALA A 79 45.69 -5.48 -10.68
N THR A 80 45.60 -4.75 -9.55
CA THR A 80 46.54 -3.75 -8.95
C THR A 80 46.53 -2.30 -9.51
N THR A 81 46.95 -1.39 -8.61
CA THR A 81 47.15 0.09 -8.68
C THR A 81 45.94 0.97 -8.32
N ALA A 82 45.97 2.08 -7.59
CA ALA A 82 46.83 2.72 -6.56
C ALA A 82 46.56 4.26 -6.63
N GLY A 83 46.44 4.93 -5.48
CA GLY A 83 46.63 6.39 -5.31
C GLY A 83 45.34 7.20 -5.03
N SER A 84 45.05 7.62 -3.79
CA SER A 84 45.54 8.86 -3.09
C SER A 84 45.17 10.16 -3.83
N GLY A 85 44.61 11.21 -3.27
CA GLY A 85 44.31 11.68 -1.91
C GLY A 85 43.94 13.18 -2.03
N GLY A 86 43.33 13.79 -1.02
CA GLY A 86 43.11 15.24 -1.04
C GLY A 86 42.04 15.75 -0.08
N ALA A 87 42.43 16.01 1.17
CA ALA A 87 41.69 16.76 2.17
C ALA A 87 42.08 18.25 2.11
N GLY A 88 41.16 19.16 2.44
CA GLY A 88 41.44 20.58 2.69
C GLY A 88 40.19 21.45 2.69
N PRO A 89 40.14 22.55 3.47
CA PRO A 89 39.16 22.66 4.55
C PRO A 89 38.06 23.72 4.34
N GLY A 90 37.08 23.68 5.25
CA GLY A 90 35.94 24.59 5.29
C GLY A 90 36.23 25.99 5.83
N SER A 91 35.18 26.80 5.81
CA SER A 91 35.02 27.98 6.64
C SER A 91 33.56 28.11 7.07
N THR A 92 33.41 28.37 8.36
CA THR A 92 32.18 28.66 9.11
C THR A 92 31.90 30.15 9.11
N SER A 93 30.63 30.54 9.05
CA SER A 93 30.15 31.69 9.85
C SER A 93 28.67 31.55 10.18
N SER A 94 28.39 31.49 11.49
CA SER A 94 27.14 31.79 12.16
C SER A 94 27.05 33.32 12.38
N THR A 95 25.90 33.98 12.51
CA THR A 95 25.06 34.01 13.73
C THR A 95 23.87 35.00 13.54
N ALA A 96 22.74 34.65 14.18
CA ALA A 96 21.75 35.47 14.94
C ALA A 96 21.14 36.74 14.30
N GLY A 97 19.85 37.10 14.49
CA GLY A 97 18.79 36.67 15.39
C GLY A 97 17.79 37.83 15.64
N SER A 98 16.73 37.55 16.40
CA SER A 98 15.64 38.43 16.92
C SER A 98 14.37 38.46 16.05
N GLY A 99 13.16 38.21 16.53
CA GLY A 99 12.59 38.22 17.90
C GLY A 99 11.31 39.08 17.86
N GLY A 100 10.17 38.57 18.32
CA GLY A 100 8.92 39.36 18.37
C GLY A 100 7.69 38.55 18.75
N SER A 101 7.45 38.43 20.05
CA SER A 101 6.20 38.00 20.69
C SER A 101 5.21 39.17 20.79
N GLY A 102 3.90 38.88 20.75
CA GLY A 102 2.84 39.85 21.01
C GLY A 102 1.50 39.15 21.29
N GLU A 103 1.10 39.15 22.57
CA GLU A 103 -0.20 38.70 23.08
C GLU A 103 -1.30 39.76 22.88
N GLY A 104 -2.55 39.31 22.84
CA GLY A 104 -3.66 39.95 23.56
C GLY A 104 -4.59 40.89 22.79
N GLY A 105 -5.83 40.42 22.55
CA GLY A 105 -6.97 41.27 22.23
C GLY A 105 -8.28 40.47 22.27
N SER A 106 -9.10 40.68 23.30
CA SER A 106 -10.42 40.06 23.49
C SER A 106 -11.57 41.02 23.18
N GLU A 107 -12.71 40.42 22.84
CA GLU A 107 -14.13 40.90 22.87
C GLU A 107 -14.76 41.51 21.59
N PRO A 108 -16.10 41.49 21.43
CA PRO A 108 -17.04 40.34 21.54
C PRO A 108 -18.14 40.30 20.43
N GLY A 109 -18.86 39.17 20.32
CA GLY A 109 -20.18 39.03 19.64
C GLY A 109 -20.13 38.75 18.14
N THR A 110 -20.74 37.70 17.58
CA THR A 110 -22.20 37.47 17.54
C THR A 110 -22.46 36.01 17.17
N GLY A 111 -23.52 35.42 17.73
CA GLY A 111 -23.78 33.97 17.72
C GLY A 111 -23.96 33.31 16.36
N GLY A 112 -23.37 32.12 16.24
CA GLY A 112 -23.70 31.11 15.24
C GLY A 112 -23.89 29.78 15.97
N SER A 113 -25.09 29.19 15.81
CA SER A 113 -25.55 27.97 16.46
C SER A 113 -24.51 26.85 16.45
N GLY A 114 -24.30 26.25 17.63
CA GLY A 114 -23.43 25.10 17.81
C GLY A 114 -23.82 23.94 16.91
N GLY A 115 -22.93 23.62 15.97
CA GLY A 115 -22.87 22.31 15.34
C GLY A 115 -22.17 21.35 16.30
N SER A 116 -22.90 20.35 16.78
CA SER A 116 -22.34 19.19 17.47
C SER A 116 -21.20 18.60 16.65
N GLY A 117 -20.06 18.35 17.29
CA GLY A 117 -18.93 17.64 16.70
C GLY A 117 -19.35 16.27 16.16
N GLY A 118 -19.15 16.07 14.87
CA GLY A 118 -19.24 14.80 14.15
C GLY A 118 -17.91 14.57 13.42
N GLY A 119 -17.35 13.37 13.54
CA GLY A 119 -15.96 13.07 13.21
C GLY A 119 -15.55 13.30 11.76
N ASP A 120 -14.33 13.83 11.60
CA ASP A 120 -13.63 14.19 10.35
C ASP A 120 -13.27 12.98 9.46
N GLY A 121 -14.23 12.13 9.13
CA GLY A 121 -14.04 11.04 8.18
C GLY A 121 -13.92 11.57 6.75
N LEU A 122 -12.86 11.16 6.03
CA LEU A 122 -12.69 11.50 4.62
C LEU A 122 -13.68 10.72 3.75
N GLU A 123 -14.74 11.40 3.31
CA GLU A 123 -15.76 10.86 2.41
C GLU A 123 -15.24 10.79 0.96
N ALA A 124 -15.57 9.72 0.25
CA ALA A 124 -15.15 9.54 -1.14
C ALA A 124 -16.11 10.26 -2.10
N PRO A 125 -15.61 11.05 -3.07
CA PRO A 125 -16.44 11.56 -4.14
C PRO A 125 -16.93 10.41 -5.04
N PRO A 126 -17.99 10.62 -5.85
CA PRO A 126 -18.49 9.62 -6.77
C PRO A 126 -17.38 9.07 -7.69
N PHE A 127 -17.42 7.76 -7.95
CA PHE A 127 -16.46 7.08 -8.83
C PHE A 127 -16.82 7.18 -10.32
N ASP A 128 -17.57 8.22 -10.70
CA ASP A 128 -17.99 8.47 -12.08
C ASP A 128 -16.78 8.82 -12.95
N ASN A 129 -16.66 8.13 -14.09
CA ASN A 129 -15.54 8.29 -15.02
C ASN A 129 -14.16 8.10 -14.35
N VAL A 130 -14.09 7.33 -13.26
CA VAL A 130 -12.82 6.94 -12.65
C VAL A 130 -12.27 5.71 -13.37
N PRO A 131 -11.00 5.72 -13.81
CA PRO A 131 -10.38 4.57 -14.45
C PRO A 131 -10.54 3.29 -13.64
N MET A 132 -10.87 2.19 -14.32
CA MET A 132 -10.97 0.87 -13.73
C MET A 132 -9.85 -0.03 -14.25
N CYS A 133 -8.98 -0.45 -13.34
CA CYS A 133 -8.06 -1.56 -13.57
C CYS A 133 -8.83 -2.87 -13.57
N ARG A 134 -8.60 -3.75 -14.54
CA ARG A 134 -9.02 -5.16 -14.44
C ARG A 134 -7.81 -6.02 -14.10
N ALA A 135 -7.77 -6.56 -12.90
CA ALA A 135 -6.73 -7.48 -12.45
C ALA A 135 -6.88 -8.83 -13.17
N ILE A 136 -6.19 -9.00 -14.29
CA ILE A 136 -6.18 -10.27 -15.05
C ILE A 136 -5.38 -11.35 -14.28
N ASN A 137 -4.33 -10.94 -13.56
CA ASN A 137 -3.51 -11.78 -12.69
C ASN A 137 -3.56 -11.25 -11.24
N LYS A 138 -3.43 -12.13 -10.24
CA LYS A 138 -3.44 -11.73 -8.81
C LYS A 138 -2.26 -10.83 -8.42
N THR A 139 -1.18 -10.84 -9.18
CA THR A 139 -0.04 -9.92 -9.01
C THR A 139 0.44 -9.54 -10.40
N ASP A 140 0.55 -8.25 -10.70
CA ASP A 140 1.26 -7.80 -11.89
C ASP A 140 2.79 -7.85 -11.69
N GLY A 141 3.57 -7.53 -12.72
CA GLY A 141 5.04 -7.57 -12.62
C GLY A 141 5.64 -6.57 -11.64
N ALA A 142 4.85 -5.63 -11.08
CA ALA A 142 5.28 -4.71 -10.03
C ALA A 142 5.65 -5.45 -8.74
N GLY A 143 4.82 -6.46 -8.39
CA GLY A 143 4.84 -7.07 -7.09
C GLY A 143 4.71 -6.06 -5.93
N GLN A 144 5.13 -6.49 -4.74
CA GLN A 144 5.06 -5.69 -3.52
C GLN A 144 6.32 -4.83 -3.31
N GLY A 145 7.33 -4.94 -4.18
CA GLY A 145 8.65 -4.40 -3.90
C GLY A 145 9.24 -4.91 -2.57
N PRO A 146 10.37 -4.33 -2.12
CA PRO A 146 11.04 -4.75 -0.89
C PRO A 146 10.50 -4.08 0.38
N PHE A 147 9.53 -3.17 0.25
CA PHE A 147 9.13 -2.22 1.30
C PHE A 147 7.72 -2.45 1.85
N PHE A 148 7.13 -3.62 1.68
CA PHE A 148 5.86 -3.95 2.31
C PHE A 148 6.04 -4.24 3.81
N ILE A 149 5.10 -3.78 4.63
CA ILE A 149 4.99 -4.10 6.06
C ILE A 149 3.55 -4.49 6.32
N HIS A 150 3.34 -5.71 6.79
CA HIS A 150 2.04 -6.15 7.29
C HIS A 150 1.88 -5.70 8.75
N GLU A 151 0.71 -5.24 9.17
CA GLU A 151 0.42 -4.81 10.55
C GLU A 151 0.61 -5.93 11.59
N LEU A 152 0.58 -7.19 11.18
CA LEU A 152 0.86 -8.35 12.04
C LEU A 152 2.31 -8.83 11.96
N GLU A 153 3.20 -8.13 11.24
CA GLU A 153 4.63 -8.45 11.23
C GLU A 153 5.31 -8.04 12.55
N LYS A 154 4.78 -7.00 13.20
CA LYS A 154 5.20 -6.57 14.54
C LYS A 154 4.01 -6.66 15.49
N ASN A 155 4.20 -7.34 16.62
CA ASN A 155 3.17 -7.45 17.64
C ASN A 155 2.71 -6.05 18.08
N ASP A 156 1.39 -5.87 18.15
CA ASP A 156 0.71 -4.65 18.57
C ASP A 156 1.04 -3.39 17.73
N ASP A 157 1.49 -3.54 16.48
CA ASP A 157 1.71 -2.41 15.56
C ASP A 157 0.40 -1.91 14.94
N ILE A 158 -0.44 -1.28 15.76
CA ILE A 158 -1.71 -0.67 15.33
C ILE A 158 -1.51 0.62 14.51
N SER A 159 -0.29 1.13 14.40
CA SER A 159 0.00 2.44 13.80
C SER A 159 -0.21 2.47 12.29
N LEU A 160 -0.36 1.29 11.66
CA LEU A 160 -0.74 1.13 10.27
C LEU A 160 -2.26 1.23 10.05
N ILE A 161 -3.10 0.98 11.05
CA ILE A 161 -4.56 0.97 10.89
C ILE A 161 -5.09 2.40 11.09
N ARG A 162 -5.18 3.18 10.01
CA ARG A 162 -5.58 4.60 10.06
C ARG A 162 -5.93 5.16 8.68
N GLN A 163 -6.75 6.21 8.70
CA GLN A 163 -7.09 6.99 7.51
C GLN A 163 -6.06 8.09 7.19
N ASP A 164 -5.53 8.80 8.21
CA ASP A 164 -4.48 9.79 8.01
C ASP A 164 -3.11 9.14 8.07
N ILE A 165 -2.47 9.06 6.91
CA ILE A 165 -1.16 8.45 6.71
C ILE A 165 -0.12 9.50 6.31
N ARG A 166 -0.46 10.79 6.37
CA ARG A 166 0.50 11.87 6.08
C ARG A 166 1.72 11.73 6.98
N GLY A 167 2.83 12.23 6.48
CA GLY A 167 4.07 12.29 7.22
C GLY A 167 5.24 12.42 6.28
N ARG A 168 6.42 12.43 6.87
CA ARG A 168 7.67 12.83 6.22
C ARG A 168 8.83 12.23 6.95
N TYR A 169 9.99 12.25 6.31
CA TYR A 169 11.21 11.65 6.81
C TYR A 169 11.55 12.04 8.26
N ASN A 170 11.29 13.29 8.67
CA ASN A 170 11.33 13.73 10.06
C ASN A 170 10.62 15.09 10.20
N GLU A 171 10.44 15.58 11.43
CA GLU A 171 9.73 16.85 11.67
C GLU A 171 10.37 18.07 10.98
N SER A 172 11.68 18.05 10.73
CA SER A 172 12.40 19.12 10.02
C SER A 172 12.32 19.04 8.50
N ALA A 173 11.87 17.91 7.95
CA ALA A 173 11.59 17.78 6.52
C ALA A 173 10.39 18.66 6.13
N PRO A 174 10.37 19.25 4.91
CA PRO A 174 9.17 19.92 4.41
C PRO A 174 7.99 18.95 4.24
N GLU A 175 6.79 19.46 4.43
CA GLU A 175 5.56 18.70 4.17
C GLU A 175 5.32 18.53 2.68
N GLY A 176 4.76 17.38 2.28
CA GLY A 176 4.32 17.16 0.92
C GLY A 176 2.97 17.82 0.63
N VAL A 177 2.61 17.88 -0.65
CA VAL A 177 1.28 18.37 -1.09
C VAL A 177 0.24 17.37 -0.61
N GLU A 178 -0.78 17.83 0.11
CA GLU A 178 -1.83 16.96 0.64
C GLU A 178 -2.58 16.25 -0.50
N MET A 179 -2.89 14.98 -0.28
CA MET A 179 -3.65 14.15 -1.22
C MET A 179 -4.75 13.40 -0.47
N HIS A 180 -5.97 13.50 -0.97
CA HIS A 180 -7.09 12.63 -0.59
C HIS A 180 -7.19 11.52 -1.62
N LEU A 181 -6.82 10.31 -1.21
CA LEU A 181 -6.79 9.13 -2.07
C LEU A 181 -7.99 8.26 -1.77
N HIS A 182 -8.77 7.96 -2.80
CA HIS A 182 -9.94 7.11 -2.73
C HIS A 182 -9.78 5.92 -3.67
N LEU A 183 -9.87 4.72 -3.12
CA LEU A 183 -9.73 3.48 -3.86
C LEU A 183 -11.01 2.68 -3.74
N ARG A 184 -11.46 2.11 -4.84
CA ARG A 184 -12.61 1.21 -4.85
C ARG A 184 -12.19 -0.16 -5.36
N VAL A 185 -12.37 -1.19 -4.55
CA VAL A 185 -12.21 -2.59 -4.93
C VAL A 185 -13.56 -3.11 -5.40
N VAL A 186 -13.57 -3.68 -6.60
CA VAL A 186 -14.79 -4.12 -7.28
C VAL A 186 -14.67 -5.61 -7.60
N ASP A 187 -15.70 -6.39 -7.30
CA ASP A 187 -15.83 -7.78 -7.73
C ASP A 187 -16.61 -7.85 -9.04
N LEU A 188 -15.99 -8.44 -10.07
CA LEU A 188 -16.63 -8.64 -11.38
C LEU A 188 -17.32 -10.01 -11.53
N SER A 189 -17.22 -10.89 -10.53
CA SER A 189 -17.80 -12.24 -10.59
C SER A 189 -19.32 -12.24 -10.41
N ALA A 190 -19.87 -11.22 -9.75
CA ALA A 190 -21.29 -11.03 -9.52
C ALA A 190 -21.70 -9.59 -9.89
N PRO A 191 -21.83 -9.26 -11.19
CA PRO A 191 -22.18 -7.91 -11.60
C PRO A 191 -23.60 -7.52 -11.15
N ASP A 192 -23.81 -6.22 -10.95
CA ASP A 192 -25.11 -5.61 -10.67
C ASP A 192 -26.04 -5.66 -11.89
N CYS A 193 -27.26 -5.13 -11.73
CA CYS A 193 -28.28 -5.08 -12.78
C CYS A 193 -27.86 -4.27 -14.03
N ASP A 194 -26.87 -3.38 -13.91
CA ASP A 194 -26.29 -2.61 -15.02
C ASP A 194 -25.11 -3.36 -15.69
N GLY A 195 -24.78 -4.56 -15.22
CA GLY A 195 -23.61 -5.32 -15.68
C GLY A 195 -22.28 -4.76 -15.16
N LYS A 196 -22.30 -3.85 -14.18
CA LYS A 196 -21.11 -3.30 -13.53
C LYS A 196 -20.73 -4.17 -12.34
N GLY A 197 -19.46 -4.22 -11.97
CA GLY A 197 -19.07 -4.98 -10.78
C GLY A 197 -19.63 -4.37 -9.50
N VAL A 198 -19.82 -5.21 -8.49
CA VAL A 198 -20.25 -4.81 -7.14
C VAL A 198 -19.04 -4.43 -6.30
N GLY A 199 -19.21 -3.51 -5.34
CA GLY A 199 -18.17 -3.22 -4.37
C GLY A 199 -17.78 -4.49 -3.60
N LEU A 200 -16.49 -4.69 -3.35
CA LEU A 200 -16.01 -5.83 -2.55
C LEU A 200 -15.79 -5.37 -1.10
N PRO A 201 -16.76 -5.62 -0.18
CA PRO A 201 -16.62 -5.24 1.22
C PRO A 201 -15.66 -6.17 1.97
N ASP A 202 -15.27 -5.74 3.17
CA ASP A 202 -14.51 -6.56 4.12
C ASP A 202 -13.21 -7.15 3.53
N VAL A 203 -12.48 -6.33 2.75
CA VAL A 203 -11.11 -6.60 2.36
C VAL A 203 -10.17 -5.56 2.94
N ASP A 204 -9.03 -6.00 3.45
CA ASP A 204 -8.01 -5.11 4.00
C ASP A 204 -7.15 -4.59 2.85
N VAL A 205 -7.16 -3.28 2.64
CA VAL A 205 -6.39 -2.57 1.61
C VAL A 205 -5.22 -1.87 2.27
N TYR A 206 -4.02 -2.21 1.80
CA TYR A 206 -2.76 -1.64 2.24
C TYR A 206 -2.22 -0.75 1.13
N ILE A 207 -1.76 0.43 1.52
CA ILE A 207 -0.99 1.29 0.63
C ILE A 207 0.31 1.73 1.29
N TRP A 208 1.32 1.91 0.46
CA TRP A 208 2.56 2.57 0.85
C TRP A 208 3.19 3.29 -0.33
N HIS A 209 3.84 4.40 -0.04
CA HIS A 209 4.62 5.16 -1.00
C HIS A 209 5.73 5.94 -0.30
N THR A 210 6.56 6.62 -1.08
CA THR A 210 7.57 7.51 -0.53
C THR A 210 6.98 8.82 -0.05
N ASP A 211 7.65 9.48 0.90
CA ASP A 211 7.35 10.87 1.20
C ASP A 211 7.73 11.82 0.05
N GLY A 212 7.50 13.13 0.22
CA GLY A 212 7.81 14.11 -0.83
C GLY A 212 9.30 14.18 -1.21
N GLN A 213 10.20 13.67 -0.37
CA GLN A 213 11.65 13.62 -0.63
C GLN A 213 12.12 12.29 -1.24
N GLY A 214 11.22 11.31 -1.40
CA GLY A 214 11.54 10.01 -1.97
C GLY A 214 11.98 8.95 -0.96
N PHE A 215 11.76 9.15 0.35
CA PHE A 215 12.08 8.17 1.38
C PHE A 215 10.92 7.22 1.67
N TYR A 216 11.22 5.93 1.86
CA TYR A 216 10.30 4.97 2.47
C TYR A 216 10.46 4.92 3.99
N SER A 217 9.34 4.88 4.73
CA SER A 217 9.37 4.73 6.19
C SER A 217 9.64 3.28 6.61
N GLY A 218 10.15 3.08 7.83
CA GLY A 218 10.14 1.78 8.52
C GLY A 218 11.30 0.84 8.18
N PHE A 219 12.28 1.27 7.38
CA PHE A 219 13.40 0.42 6.95
C PHE A 219 14.75 1.07 7.18
N GLY A 220 15.66 0.30 7.79
CA GLY A 220 16.98 0.77 8.17
C GLY A 220 16.95 1.86 9.25
N THR A 221 18.04 1.97 10.00
CA THR A 221 18.22 3.09 10.92
C THR A 221 18.56 4.34 10.12
N ARG A 222 17.90 5.46 10.45
CA ARG A 222 18.14 6.74 9.77
C ARG A 222 19.61 7.13 9.76
N GLY A 223 20.10 7.61 8.61
CA GLY A 223 21.49 8.01 8.43
C GLY A 223 22.49 6.86 8.28
N THR A 224 22.06 5.60 8.36
CA THR A 224 22.95 4.44 8.19
C THR A 224 23.04 3.98 6.74
N ALA A 225 24.00 3.09 6.45
CA ALA A 225 24.17 2.48 5.13
C ALA A 225 22.99 1.57 4.71
N ASN A 226 22.19 1.10 5.67
CA ASN A 226 21.06 0.18 5.41
C ASN A 226 19.75 0.92 5.08
N GLU A 227 19.70 2.23 5.30
CA GLU A 227 18.55 3.06 4.95
C GLU A 227 18.46 3.26 3.43
N GLN A 228 17.25 3.23 2.89
CA GLN A 228 17.01 3.60 1.49
C GLN A 228 17.38 5.06 1.25
N LYS A 229 18.21 5.32 0.24
CA LYS A 229 18.63 6.67 -0.17
C LYS A 229 17.91 7.05 -1.48
N PRO A 230 17.18 8.18 -1.53
CA PRO A 230 16.40 8.57 -2.71
C PRO A 230 17.22 8.84 -3.96
N ASP A 231 18.49 9.23 -3.81
CA ASP A 231 19.33 9.69 -4.94
C ASP A 231 20.04 8.54 -5.65
N SER A 232 20.02 7.33 -5.09
CA SER A 232 20.68 6.14 -5.63
C SER A 232 19.68 4.99 -5.80
N PRO A 233 19.79 4.19 -6.87
CA PRO A 233 18.96 3.00 -7.03
C PRO A 233 19.08 2.09 -5.81
N TYR A 234 17.94 1.73 -5.22
CA TYR A 234 17.93 0.85 -4.07
C TYR A 234 18.12 -0.61 -4.52
N ALA A 235 19.24 -1.21 -4.09
CA ALA A 235 19.58 -2.62 -4.36
C ALA A 235 19.41 -3.54 -3.14
N GLY A 236 18.99 -2.99 -1.99
CA GLY A 236 18.85 -3.73 -0.75
C GLY A 236 17.62 -4.64 -0.72
N ARG A 237 17.61 -5.56 0.24
CA ARG A 237 16.42 -6.30 0.67
C ARG A 237 16.34 -6.18 2.18
N PRO A 238 15.42 -5.38 2.73
CA PRO A 238 15.22 -5.31 4.18
C PRO A 238 14.90 -6.71 4.70
N GLY A 239 15.73 -7.25 5.58
CA GLY A 239 15.55 -8.62 6.11
C GLY A 239 14.35 -8.69 7.06
N GLN A 240 13.64 -9.81 7.13
CA GLN A 240 12.34 -10.01 7.82
C GLN A 240 12.25 -9.52 9.28
N ASN A 241 13.38 -9.36 9.98
CA ASN A 241 13.43 -8.87 11.37
C ASN A 241 13.85 -7.39 11.49
N ASP A 242 14.02 -6.68 10.38
CA ASP A 242 14.32 -5.25 10.33
C ASP A 242 13.05 -4.42 10.54
N LEU A 243 12.50 -4.47 11.76
CA LEU A 243 11.33 -3.69 12.23
C LEU A 243 11.67 -2.83 13.46
N THR A 244 12.97 -2.61 13.68
CA THR A 244 13.49 -1.74 14.74
C THR A 244 13.12 -0.27 14.46
N ASN A 245 13.08 0.10 13.18
CA ASN A 245 12.51 1.37 12.73
C ASN A 245 10.97 1.31 12.77
N THR A 246 10.38 2.19 13.58
CA THR A 246 8.93 2.26 13.83
C THR A 246 8.22 3.33 13.02
N ASP A 247 8.91 4.01 12.11
CA ASP A 247 8.30 5.02 11.25
C ASP A 247 7.26 4.38 10.32
N ARG A 248 6.05 4.96 10.25
CA ARG A 248 4.94 4.52 9.39
C ARG A 248 4.33 5.63 8.53
N PHE A 249 5.03 6.75 8.32
CA PHE A 249 4.55 7.78 7.40
C PHE A 249 4.30 7.20 6.00
N CYS A 250 3.29 7.72 5.31
CA CYS A 250 2.89 7.27 3.97
C CYS A 250 2.57 5.77 3.89
N ARG A 251 2.10 5.16 4.99
CA ARG A 251 1.64 3.77 5.08
C ARG A 251 0.33 3.70 5.83
N GLY A 252 -0.60 2.90 5.32
CA GLY A 252 -1.81 2.61 6.06
C GLY A 252 -2.59 1.41 5.52
N VAL A 253 -3.52 0.98 6.36
CA VAL A 253 -4.44 -0.13 6.13
C VAL A 253 -5.84 0.34 6.48
N GLN A 254 -6.78 0.09 5.58
CA GLN A 254 -8.19 0.35 5.77
C GLN A 254 -8.97 -0.88 5.28
N THR A 255 -10.07 -1.21 5.94
CA THR A 255 -10.99 -2.24 5.46
C THR A 255 -12.04 -1.58 4.57
N THR A 256 -12.34 -2.17 3.41
CA THR A 256 -13.35 -1.64 2.49
C THR A 256 -14.74 -1.64 3.11
N ASP A 257 -15.50 -0.59 2.81
CA ASP A 257 -16.92 -0.48 3.17
C ASP A 257 -17.83 -1.35 2.27
N ALA A 258 -19.14 -1.24 2.46
CA ALA A 258 -20.15 -1.94 1.66
C ALA A 258 -20.05 -1.68 0.14
N ASN A 259 -19.47 -0.54 -0.27
CA ASN A 259 -19.29 -0.14 -1.66
C ASN A 259 -17.90 -0.52 -2.21
N GLY A 260 -17.08 -1.22 -1.41
CA GLY A 260 -15.72 -1.59 -1.74
C GLY A 260 -14.73 -0.45 -1.59
N VAL A 261 -15.08 0.63 -0.88
CA VAL A 261 -14.30 1.88 -0.85
C VAL A 261 -13.41 1.96 0.38
N VAL A 262 -12.20 2.47 0.19
CA VAL A 262 -11.34 3.00 1.25
C VAL A 262 -10.84 4.39 0.87
N SER A 263 -10.69 5.25 1.89
CA SER A 263 -10.15 6.60 1.74
C SER A 263 -8.95 6.78 2.66
N PHE A 264 -7.91 7.46 2.16
CA PHE A 264 -6.70 7.84 2.88
C PHE A 264 -6.43 9.34 2.71
N ARG A 265 -6.13 10.03 3.82
CA ARG A 265 -5.50 11.35 3.78
C ARG A 265 -3.98 11.13 3.79
N SER A 266 -3.31 11.50 2.72
CA SER A 266 -1.87 11.30 2.51
C SER A 266 -1.23 12.57 1.92
N ILE A 267 0.00 12.44 1.43
CA ILE A 267 0.67 13.41 0.57
C ILE A 267 0.91 12.80 -0.81
N PHE A 268 1.00 13.63 -1.85
CA PHE A 268 1.35 13.18 -3.19
C PHE A 268 2.75 12.52 -3.16
N PRO A 269 2.95 11.37 -3.83
CA PRO A 269 4.21 10.62 -3.70
C PRO A 269 5.39 11.37 -4.31
N GLY A 270 6.53 11.29 -3.61
CA GLY A 270 7.82 11.69 -4.17
C GLY A 270 8.38 10.64 -5.13
N TRP A 271 9.62 10.88 -5.57
CA TRP A 271 10.35 9.96 -6.45
C TRP A 271 11.73 9.64 -5.88
N TYR A 272 12.19 8.42 -6.16
CA TYR A 272 13.54 7.96 -5.89
C TYR A 272 14.15 7.36 -7.15
N ASN A 273 15.48 7.37 -7.22
CA ASN A 273 16.20 6.99 -8.41
C ASN A 273 15.92 5.53 -8.81
N GLY A 274 15.62 5.33 -10.09
CA GLY A 274 15.44 4.01 -10.70
C GLY A 274 14.00 3.53 -10.80
N ARG A 275 13.00 4.31 -10.35
CA ARG A 275 11.57 3.96 -10.42
C ARG A 275 10.72 5.18 -10.76
N ASP A 276 9.57 4.93 -11.38
CA ASP A 276 8.54 5.94 -11.62
C ASP A 276 7.88 6.40 -10.31
N VAL A 277 7.19 7.54 -10.30
CA VAL A 277 6.36 7.97 -9.17
C VAL A 277 5.16 7.05 -9.03
N HIS A 278 5.07 6.31 -7.91
CA HIS A 278 4.03 5.29 -7.70
C HIS A 278 3.49 5.25 -6.28
N ILE A 279 2.31 4.64 -6.15
CA ILE A 279 1.74 4.17 -4.89
C ILE A 279 1.54 2.66 -5.02
N HIS A 280 2.05 1.92 -4.04
CA HIS A 280 1.80 0.50 -3.97
C HIS A 280 0.42 0.19 -3.39
N PHE A 281 -0.14 -0.92 -3.84
CA PHE A 281 -1.43 -1.42 -3.40
C PHE A 281 -1.35 -2.93 -3.18
N VAL A 282 -1.83 -3.40 -2.04
CA VAL A 282 -2.21 -4.82 -1.88
C VAL A 282 -3.53 -4.92 -1.16
N CYS A 283 -4.38 -5.86 -1.56
CA CYS A 283 -5.57 -6.24 -0.81
C CYS A 283 -5.57 -7.71 -0.43
N PHE A 284 -6.06 -7.95 0.78
CA PHE A 284 -6.21 -9.26 1.39
C PHE A 284 -7.62 -9.45 1.91
N LYS A 285 -8.05 -10.71 2.09
CA LYS A 285 -9.27 -10.99 2.85
C LYS A 285 -9.10 -10.46 4.28
N LYS A 286 -10.15 -9.88 4.85
CA LYS A 286 -10.13 -9.36 6.21
C LYS A 286 -9.67 -10.42 7.21
N GLY A 287 -8.71 -10.05 8.06
CA GLY A 287 -8.14 -10.94 9.07
C GLY A 287 -7.03 -11.88 8.57
N SER A 288 -6.49 -11.63 7.39
CA SER A 288 -5.30 -12.32 6.88
C SER A 288 -4.12 -12.22 7.84
N MET A 289 -3.39 -13.33 7.96
CA MET A 289 -2.18 -13.39 8.79
C MET A 289 -0.94 -12.98 8.01
N SER A 290 -0.04 -12.25 8.66
CA SER A 290 1.27 -11.92 8.10
C SER A 290 2.08 -13.19 7.79
N LYS A 291 2.63 -13.24 6.59
CA LYS A 291 3.69 -14.17 6.17
C LYS A 291 5.07 -13.49 6.17
N GLY A 292 5.16 -12.32 6.80
CA GLY A 292 6.30 -11.41 6.72
C GLY A 292 6.50 -10.84 5.32
N ARG A 293 7.74 -10.43 5.04
CA ARG A 293 8.17 -9.84 3.77
C ARG A 293 8.48 -10.91 2.73
N THR A 294 7.42 -11.53 2.24
CA THR A 294 7.46 -12.48 1.13
C THR A 294 6.55 -11.99 0.01
N THR A 295 6.72 -12.51 -1.20
CA THR A 295 5.72 -12.32 -2.25
C THR A 295 4.48 -13.14 -1.89
N TYR A 296 3.40 -12.47 -1.47
CA TYR A 296 2.15 -13.17 -1.18
C TYR A 296 1.56 -13.72 -2.47
N GLN A 297 1.16 -14.99 -2.42
CA GLN A 297 0.51 -15.70 -3.52
C GLN A 297 -0.58 -16.61 -2.95
N GLY A 298 -1.77 -16.54 -3.54
CA GLY A 298 -2.91 -17.40 -3.20
C GLY A 298 -3.42 -17.26 -1.76
N GLY A 299 -4.37 -18.13 -1.40
CA GLY A 299 -5.02 -18.09 -0.09
C GLY A 299 -5.82 -16.80 0.11
N ASP A 300 -5.46 -16.03 1.12
CA ASP A 300 -6.15 -14.79 1.46
C ASP A 300 -5.63 -13.56 0.71
N HIS A 301 -4.55 -13.72 -0.07
CA HIS A 301 -4.09 -12.68 -1.00
C HIS A 301 -5.04 -12.56 -2.19
N ILE A 302 -5.55 -11.35 -2.41
CA ILE A 302 -6.51 -11.05 -3.48
C ILE A 302 -5.77 -10.43 -4.67
N PHE A 303 -5.12 -9.28 -4.45
CA PHE A 303 -4.45 -8.56 -5.52
C PHE A 303 -3.29 -7.71 -5.02
N THR A 304 -2.18 -7.72 -5.75
CA THR A 304 -1.03 -6.80 -5.56
C THR A 304 -0.77 -6.05 -6.85
N THR A 305 -0.54 -4.74 -6.74
CA THR A 305 -0.04 -3.91 -7.85
C THR A 305 0.68 -2.67 -7.31
N GLN A 306 1.11 -1.82 -8.22
CA GLN A 306 1.32 -0.41 -7.96
C GLN A 306 0.62 0.40 -9.05
N PHE A 307 0.31 1.64 -8.73
CA PHE A 307 -0.28 2.55 -9.69
C PHE A 307 0.43 3.88 -9.74
N TYR A 308 0.22 4.56 -10.85
CA TYR A 308 0.86 5.80 -11.23
C TYR A 308 -0.19 6.91 -11.35
N PHE A 309 0.27 8.07 -11.80
CA PHE A 309 -0.55 9.21 -12.19
C PHE A 309 -0.24 9.59 -13.62
N ASP A 310 -1.03 10.50 -14.18
CA ASP A 310 -0.69 11.09 -15.47
C ASP A 310 0.69 11.80 -15.38
N PRO A 311 1.61 11.58 -16.35
CA PRO A 311 2.92 12.22 -16.35
C PRO A 311 2.87 13.75 -16.28
N ALA A 312 1.96 14.40 -17.02
CA ALA A 312 1.86 15.85 -17.02
C ALA A 312 1.30 16.37 -15.70
N PHE A 313 0.34 15.66 -15.10
CA PHE A 313 -0.14 15.97 -13.76
C PHE A 313 0.99 15.83 -12.72
N THR A 314 1.73 14.72 -12.76
CA THR A 314 2.87 14.45 -11.87
C THR A 314 3.93 15.55 -11.98
N ASP A 315 4.30 15.91 -13.21
CA ASP A 315 5.26 16.99 -13.50
C ASP A 315 4.76 18.35 -12.98
N SER A 316 3.46 18.64 -13.11
CA SER A 316 2.88 19.88 -12.60
C SER A 316 2.96 20.03 -11.08
N ILE A 317 2.88 18.93 -10.32
CA ILE A 317 3.09 18.94 -8.87
C ILE A 317 4.58 19.06 -8.57
N HIS A 318 5.38 18.20 -9.19
CA HIS A 318 6.80 18.04 -8.87
C HIS A 318 7.64 19.26 -9.23
N THR A 319 7.29 20.02 -10.27
CA THR A 319 8.02 21.23 -10.67
C THR A 319 7.56 22.50 -9.94
N LYS A 320 6.39 22.48 -9.31
CA LYS A 320 5.76 23.65 -8.69
C LYS A 320 5.95 23.71 -7.17
N TYR A 321 5.79 22.58 -6.48
CA TYR A 321 5.71 22.56 -5.02
C TYR A 321 6.96 21.94 -4.38
N GLU A 322 7.35 22.46 -3.22
CA GLU A 322 8.33 21.80 -2.35
C GLU A 322 7.66 20.62 -1.61
N PRO A 323 8.43 19.59 -1.19
CA PRO A 323 9.87 19.38 -1.42
C PRO A 323 10.22 18.77 -2.79
N TYR A 324 9.21 18.50 -3.63
CA TYR A 324 9.38 17.81 -4.91
C TYR A 324 10.26 18.61 -5.86
N LYS A 325 10.05 19.92 -5.94
CA LYS A 325 10.75 20.84 -6.84
C LYS A 325 12.25 20.81 -6.66
N ALA A 326 12.73 20.75 -5.42
CA ALA A 326 14.16 20.61 -5.13
C ALA A 326 14.79 19.37 -5.79
N ARG A 327 14.00 18.33 -6.08
CA ARG A 327 14.44 17.08 -6.72
C ARG A 327 14.21 17.05 -8.23
N THR A 328 13.88 18.17 -8.88
CA THR A 328 13.65 18.22 -10.35
C THR A 328 14.81 18.83 -11.13
N THR A 329 15.83 19.33 -10.45
CA THR A 329 16.90 20.15 -11.04
C THR A 329 18.30 19.63 -10.71
N GLY A 330 19.34 20.29 -11.24
CA GLY A 330 20.74 19.98 -10.95
C GLY A 330 21.15 18.57 -11.39
N SER A 331 21.94 17.89 -10.56
CA SER A 331 22.41 16.52 -10.84
C SER A 331 21.29 15.47 -10.88
N LEU A 332 20.08 15.80 -10.38
CA LEU A 332 18.94 14.89 -10.35
C LEU A 332 18.03 15.01 -11.57
N ALA A 333 18.17 16.05 -12.40
CA ALA A 333 17.25 16.35 -13.50
C ALA A 333 17.08 15.16 -14.49
N ASN A 334 18.16 14.49 -14.87
CA ASN A 334 18.09 13.35 -15.80
C ASN A 334 17.38 12.13 -15.18
N TYR A 335 17.58 11.88 -13.89
CA TYR A 335 16.89 10.79 -13.19
C TYR A 335 15.40 11.10 -13.02
N TYR A 336 15.07 12.37 -12.74
CA TYR A 336 13.70 12.84 -12.65
C TYR A 336 12.92 12.64 -13.96
N GLN A 337 13.52 12.95 -15.12
CA GLN A 337 12.91 12.69 -16.43
C GLN A 337 12.61 11.20 -16.66
N GLY A 338 13.38 10.30 -16.03
CA GLY A 338 13.10 8.88 -16.02
C GLY A 338 11.95 8.49 -15.11
N ALA A 339 11.79 9.18 -13.97
CA ALA A 339 10.86 8.83 -12.89
C ALA A 339 9.41 9.32 -13.08
N ILE A 340 9.14 10.13 -14.11
CA ILE A 340 7.79 10.67 -14.38
C ILE A 340 7.08 9.99 -15.55
N LYS A 341 7.68 8.95 -16.15
CA LYS A 341 7.15 8.37 -17.38
C LYS A 341 5.88 7.55 -17.15
N ALA A 342 5.75 6.97 -15.96
CA ALA A 342 4.64 6.08 -15.60
C ALA A 342 4.47 4.96 -16.64
N ASP A 343 5.59 4.33 -17.01
CA ASP A 343 5.71 3.33 -18.07
C ASP A 343 6.66 2.16 -17.72
N GLU A 344 7.02 2.00 -16.45
CA GLU A 344 7.88 0.89 -16.00
C GLU A 344 7.46 -0.48 -16.55
N ALA A 345 8.41 -1.16 -17.20
CA ALA A 345 8.19 -2.46 -17.83
C ALA A 345 7.67 -3.53 -16.85
N GLY A 346 6.68 -4.30 -17.27
CA GLY A 346 6.07 -5.37 -16.47
C GLY A 346 4.97 -4.90 -15.51
N ASN A 347 4.81 -3.60 -15.32
CA ASN A 347 3.68 -3.06 -14.57
C ASN A 347 2.43 -3.00 -15.44
N SER A 348 1.28 -2.96 -14.77
CA SER A 348 -0.04 -2.86 -15.39
C SER A 348 -0.33 -1.52 -16.08
N GLY A 349 0.55 -0.51 -15.92
CA GLY A 349 0.40 0.83 -16.51
C GLY A 349 -0.78 1.63 -15.95
N LEU A 350 -1.30 1.23 -14.78
CA LEU A 350 -2.50 1.81 -14.19
C LEU A 350 -2.26 3.23 -13.72
N ARG A 351 -3.18 4.12 -14.05
CA ARG A 351 -3.12 5.52 -13.67
C ARG A 351 -4.37 5.91 -12.90
N ALA A 352 -4.18 6.38 -11.68
CA ALA A 352 -5.24 7.01 -10.91
C ALA A 352 -5.63 8.32 -11.59
N LYS A 353 -6.93 8.63 -11.58
CA LYS A 353 -7.41 9.96 -11.92
C LYS A 353 -7.00 10.89 -10.78
N ALA A 354 -6.35 12.01 -11.09
CA ALA A 354 -5.98 13.00 -10.09
C ALA A 354 -6.27 14.42 -10.60
N VAL A 355 -6.78 15.26 -9.71
CA VAL A 355 -7.05 16.68 -9.95
C VAL A 355 -6.66 17.50 -8.72
N MET A 356 -6.35 18.78 -8.92
CA MET A 356 -6.22 19.72 -7.80
C MET A 356 -7.60 20.28 -7.44
N ASP A 357 -7.93 20.24 -6.15
CA ASP A 357 -9.02 21.00 -5.55
C ASP A 357 -8.42 21.95 -4.50
N GLY A 358 -8.32 23.24 -4.87
CA GLY A 358 -7.47 24.19 -4.15
C GLY A 358 -6.01 23.72 -4.11
N ASP A 359 -5.50 23.46 -2.90
CA ASP A 359 -4.14 22.99 -2.63
C ASP A 359 -4.08 21.49 -2.32
N ILE A 360 -5.19 20.75 -2.49
CA ILE A 360 -5.28 19.32 -2.20
C ILE A 360 -5.39 18.54 -3.52
N VAL A 361 -4.65 17.45 -3.66
CA VAL A 361 -4.82 16.49 -4.75
C VAL A 361 -5.97 15.54 -4.39
N ILE A 362 -7.03 15.50 -5.21
CA ILE A 362 -8.07 14.48 -5.13
C ILE A 362 -7.72 13.37 -6.12
N ALA A 363 -7.42 12.18 -5.61
CA ALA A 363 -7.00 11.02 -6.39
C ALA A 363 -8.01 9.87 -6.26
N GLN A 364 -8.40 9.26 -7.38
CA GLN A 364 -9.35 8.15 -7.43
C GLN A 364 -8.88 7.02 -8.36
N MET A 365 -9.10 5.77 -7.95
CA MET A 365 -8.88 4.58 -8.77
C MET A 365 -9.92 3.50 -8.45
N GLN A 366 -10.39 2.78 -9.48
CA GLN A 366 -11.15 1.54 -9.31
C GLN A 366 -10.28 0.34 -9.67
N ILE A 367 -10.34 -0.72 -8.86
CA ILE A 367 -9.58 -1.95 -9.02
C ILE A 367 -10.57 -3.11 -9.03
N ALA A 368 -10.78 -3.66 -10.21
CA ALA A 368 -11.65 -4.78 -10.43
C ALA A 368 -10.85 -6.08 -10.27
N VAL A 369 -11.23 -6.88 -9.28
CA VAL A 369 -10.58 -8.15 -8.92
C VAL A 369 -11.52 -9.32 -9.17
N ASN A 370 -10.93 -10.51 -9.27
CA ASN A 370 -11.68 -11.76 -9.12
C ASN A 370 -11.22 -12.38 -7.79
N PRO A 371 -12.04 -12.33 -6.73
CA PRO A 371 -11.66 -12.83 -5.41
C PRO A 371 -11.60 -14.36 -5.33
N GLY A 372 -12.02 -15.08 -6.39
CA GLY A 372 -11.96 -16.55 -6.52
C GLY A 372 -10.55 -17.14 -6.47
#